data_AF-W6QJT8-F1
#
_entry.id   AF-W6QJT8-F1
#
_cell.length_a   1.000
_cell.length_b   1.000
_cell.length_c   1.000
_cell.angle_alpha   90.00
_cell.angle_beta   90.00
_cell.angle_gamma   90.00
#
_symmetry.space_group_name_H-M   'P 1'
#
loop_
_entity.id
_entity.type
_entity.pdbx_description
1 polymer ?
#
loop_
_entity_poly.entity_id
_entity_poly.type
_entity_poly.pdbx_seq_one_letter_code
_entity_poly.pdbx_strand_id
1 'polypeptide(L)'
;MRLLRLHHGLAAGYSPLRVRQDARRCFSSSRVYNELTPFTRRLFKLPSAPSPPSQHHNDLTTFLSYAEHISLPVASSVHVGTHYEYTVLKTLRRYALSLDRIGGRDDAGIDLVGTWHLPERERERALRVLVQCKSLKAKVGPNVVRELEGTFRQAPVGWRTGETVGVLVSPREATKGVRDTLARSTYPLFWMTIERDGTLKQALWNARAEELGIGPLGVETRYGTTEDAESGSITKEMILTWDGCDIPDMDRVEQNLVEFAEQWVAFWGMDLSEIQKGELLDAAERVLPYDVSSQLLNRTVSDADRKKVIQALQERLQQQPASE
;
A
#
# COMPACT_ATOMS: atom_id res chain seq x y z
N MET A 1 14.26 25.23 38.05
CA MET A 1 13.39 24.31 38.83
C MET A 1 11.97 24.83 38.75
N ARG A 2 11.12 24.23 37.90
CA ARG A 2 9.68 24.52 37.85
C ARG A 2 8.94 23.23 38.18
N LEU A 3 8.08 23.34 39.20
CA LEU A 3 7.29 22.26 39.76
C LEU A 3 6.25 21.73 38.78
N LEU A 4 6.03 20.42 38.88
CA LEU A 4 4.91 19.67 38.34
C LEU A 4 3.56 20.31 38.72
N ARG A 5 2.64 20.40 37.75
CA ARG A 5 1.19 20.41 38.00
C ARG A 5 0.55 19.27 37.22
N LEU A 6 0.10 18.27 37.97
CA LEU A 6 -0.95 17.34 37.56
C LEU A 6 -2.26 18.11 37.43
N HIS A 7 -2.91 18.02 36.28
CA HIS A 7 -4.33 18.35 36.15
C HIS A 7 -5.06 17.09 35.69
N HIS A 8 -5.81 16.49 36.63
CA HIS A 8 -6.91 15.59 36.32
C HIS A 8 -8.08 16.44 35.79
N GLY A 9 -8.61 16.08 34.63
CA GLY A 9 -9.83 16.63 34.07
C GLY A 9 -10.78 15.50 33.71
N LEU A 10 -11.66 15.15 34.63
CA LEU A 10 -12.86 14.34 34.39
C LEU A 10 -13.82 15.15 33.50
N ALA A 11 -14.13 14.62 32.32
CA ALA A 11 -15.32 14.99 31.56
C ALA A 11 -16.02 13.71 31.12
N ALA A 12 -17.04 13.31 31.90
CA ALA A 12 -17.97 12.25 31.54
C ALA A 12 -18.89 12.76 30.44
N GLY A 13 -18.56 12.43 29.19
CA GLY A 13 -19.46 12.51 28.04
C GLY A 13 -20.04 11.13 27.77
N TYR A 14 -21.34 10.97 28.01
CA TYR A 14 -22.10 9.80 27.59
C TYR A 14 -22.11 9.73 26.05
N SER A 15 -21.30 8.84 25.48
CA SER A 15 -21.41 8.44 24.08
C SER A 15 -22.33 7.21 24.00
N PRO A 16 -23.38 7.21 23.18
CA PRO A 16 -24.24 6.05 23.03
C PRO A 16 -23.43 4.91 22.41
N LEU A 17 -23.49 3.75 23.07
CA LEU A 17 -22.98 2.48 22.58
C LEU A 17 -23.55 2.20 21.19
N ARG A 18 -22.80 2.54 20.13
CA ARG A 18 -23.04 1.98 18.81
C ARG A 18 -22.62 0.53 18.88
N VAL A 19 -23.62 -0.35 18.85
CA VAL A 19 -23.46 -1.77 18.55
C VAL A 19 -22.59 -1.86 17.30
N ARG A 20 -21.34 -2.31 17.47
CA ARG A 20 -20.42 -2.64 16.38
C ARG A 20 -21.08 -3.78 15.62
N GLN A 21 -21.55 -3.50 14.41
CA GLN A 21 -21.86 -4.55 13.46
C GLN A 21 -20.53 -5.22 13.11
N ASP A 22 -20.38 -6.47 13.52
CA ASP A 22 -19.32 -7.36 13.04
C ASP A 22 -19.50 -7.54 11.53
N ALA A 23 -18.86 -6.66 10.76
CA ALA A 23 -18.65 -6.88 9.35
C ALA A 23 -17.65 -8.05 9.23
N ARG A 24 -18.19 -9.27 9.20
CA ARG A 24 -17.46 -10.47 8.78
C ARG A 24 -16.87 -10.16 7.41
N ARG A 25 -15.55 -9.89 7.36
CA ARG A 25 -14.81 -9.64 6.12
C ARG A 25 -14.78 -10.95 5.33
N CYS A 26 -15.79 -11.15 4.51
CA CYS A 26 -15.90 -12.30 3.61
C CYS A 26 -15.02 -12.01 2.39
N PHE A 27 -13.81 -12.57 2.38
CA PHE A 27 -12.94 -12.53 1.20
C PHE A 27 -13.46 -13.56 0.20
N SER A 28 -14.43 -13.14 -0.61
CA SER A 28 -14.92 -13.91 -1.75
C SER A 28 -13.77 -14.16 -2.72
N SER A 29 -13.47 -15.43 -2.97
CA SER A 29 -12.59 -15.87 -4.04
C SER A 29 -13.32 -15.71 -5.38
N SER A 30 -13.26 -14.53 -6.01
CA SER A 30 -13.49 -14.38 -7.46
C SER A 30 -13.29 -12.93 -7.92
N ARG A 31 -12.25 -12.71 -8.75
CA ARG A 31 -12.05 -11.63 -9.75
C ARG A 31 -12.17 -10.19 -9.25
N VAL A 32 -11.30 -9.24 -9.52
CA VAL A 32 -10.13 -8.99 -10.38
C VAL A 32 -9.48 -7.79 -9.65
N TYR A 33 -8.15 -7.65 -9.64
CA TYR A 33 -7.53 -6.38 -9.22
C TYR A 33 -8.34 -5.24 -9.85
N ASN A 34 -8.88 -4.28 -9.10
CA ASN A 34 -9.49 -3.12 -9.74
C ASN A 34 -8.33 -2.33 -10.33
N GLU A 35 -7.90 -2.72 -11.53
CA GLU A 35 -6.80 -2.07 -12.22
C GLU A 35 -7.22 -0.62 -12.45
N LEU A 36 -6.61 0.26 -11.64
CA LEU A 36 -6.79 1.69 -11.78
C LEU A 36 -6.43 2.07 -13.22
N THR A 37 -7.33 2.80 -13.88
CA THR A 37 -7.10 3.23 -15.26
C THR A 37 -5.81 4.05 -15.38
N PRO A 38 -5.19 4.12 -16.57
CA PRO A 38 -3.98 4.92 -16.77
C PRO A 38 -4.17 6.37 -16.32
N PHE A 39 -5.36 6.95 -16.54
CA PHE A 39 -5.71 8.28 -16.06
C PHE A 39 -5.70 8.35 -14.53
N THR A 40 -6.41 7.46 -13.84
CA THR A 40 -6.49 7.44 -12.38
C THR A 40 -5.09 7.30 -11.75
N ARG A 41 -4.25 6.42 -12.31
CA ARG A 41 -2.85 6.28 -11.85
C ARG A 41 -2.06 7.57 -12.01
N ARG A 42 -2.19 8.25 -13.15
CA ARG A 42 -1.53 9.54 -13.39
C ARG A 42 -2.03 10.64 -12.45
N LEU A 43 -3.34 10.73 -12.24
CA LEU A 43 -3.96 11.72 -11.35
C LEU A 43 -3.40 11.65 -9.92
N PHE A 44 -3.20 10.42 -9.41
CA PHE A 44 -2.62 10.17 -8.08
C PHE A 44 -1.10 9.93 -8.10
N LYS A 45 -0.43 10.21 -9.22
CA LYS A 45 1.02 10.04 -9.42
C LYS A 45 1.52 8.66 -8.99
N LEU A 46 0.76 7.61 -9.26
CA LEU A 46 1.13 6.23 -8.94
C LEU A 46 2.15 5.71 -9.96
N PRO A 47 3.20 5.00 -9.52
CA PRO A 47 4.23 4.50 -10.42
C PRO A 47 3.65 3.37 -11.27
N SER A 48 4.15 3.15 -12.48
CA SER A 48 3.74 1.99 -13.27
C SER A 48 4.26 0.70 -12.65
N ALA A 49 3.41 -0.33 -12.58
CA ALA A 49 3.82 -1.65 -12.11
C ALA A 49 4.98 -2.19 -12.98
N PRO A 50 6.03 -2.78 -12.39
CA PRO A 50 7.06 -3.46 -13.15
C PRO A 50 6.50 -4.65 -13.92
N SER A 51 7.19 -5.09 -14.97
CA SER A 51 6.83 -6.32 -15.66
C SER A 51 6.85 -7.51 -14.71
N PRO A 52 5.85 -8.40 -14.74
CA PRO A 52 5.82 -9.56 -13.86
C PRO A 52 7.04 -10.47 -14.12
N PRO A 53 7.63 -11.06 -13.07
CA PRO A 53 8.85 -11.88 -13.18
C PRO A 53 8.57 -13.26 -13.80
N SER A 54 7.31 -13.68 -13.86
CA SER A 54 6.87 -14.96 -14.39
C SER A 54 5.74 -14.77 -15.39
N GLN A 55 5.79 -15.53 -16.48
CA GLN A 55 4.69 -15.60 -17.46
C GLN A 55 3.64 -16.66 -17.08
N HIS A 56 3.91 -17.49 -16.07
CA HIS A 56 3.07 -18.64 -15.73
C HIS A 56 2.14 -18.40 -14.54
N HIS A 57 2.47 -17.44 -13.68
CA HIS A 57 1.69 -17.15 -12.48
C HIS A 57 1.83 -15.68 -12.06
N ASN A 58 0.74 -15.13 -11.54
CA ASN A 58 0.65 -13.75 -11.04
C ASN A 58 -0.05 -13.66 -9.68
N ASP A 59 -0.56 -14.78 -9.16
CA ASP A 59 -1.17 -14.89 -7.84
C ASP A 59 -0.86 -16.26 -7.22
N LEU A 60 -1.33 -16.47 -5.98
CA LEU A 60 -1.11 -17.74 -5.27
C LEU A 60 -1.76 -18.93 -5.99
N THR A 61 -2.96 -18.74 -6.53
CA THR A 61 -3.74 -19.81 -7.16
C THR A 61 -3.05 -20.32 -8.43
N THR A 62 -2.72 -19.40 -9.33
CA THR A 62 -1.99 -19.69 -10.58
C THR A 62 -0.60 -20.25 -10.29
N PHE A 63 0.07 -19.79 -9.23
CA PHE A 63 1.35 -20.37 -8.81
C PHE A 63 1.22 -21.83 -8.35
N LEU A 64 0.22 -22.15 -7.54
CA LEU A 64 0.00 -23.54 -7.08
C LEU A 64 -0.32 -24.46 -8.24
N SER A 65 -1.18 -24.05 -9.18
CA SER A 65 -1.47 -24.82 -10.40
C SER A 65 -0.22 -25.01 -11.27
N TYR A 66 0.60 -23.97 -11.42
CA TYR A 66 1.87 -24.07 -12.14
C TYR A 66 2.85 -25.04 -11.44
N ALA A 67 3.02 -24.91 -10.13
CA ALA A 67 3.91 -25.74 -9.34
C ALA A 67 3.51 -27.22 -9.41
N GLU A 68 2.22 -27.53 -9.36
CA GLU A 68 1.69 -28.88 -9.56
C GLU A 68 2.01 -29.41 -10.96
N HIS A 69 1.73 -28.61 -12.00
CA HIS A 69 1.98 -29.00 -13.39
C HIS A 69 3.45 -29.37 -13.67
N ILE A 70 4.40 -28.62 -13.10
CA ILE A 70 5.83 -28.92 -13.25
C ILE A 70 6.38 -29.89 -12.20
N SER A 71 5.51 -30.42 -11.31
CA SER A 71 5.89 -31.27 -10.19
C SER A 71 6.96 -30.64 -9.28
N LEU A 72 6.85 -29.34 -9.01
CA LEU A 72 7.77 -28.60 -8.14
C LEU A 72 7.65 -29.13 -6.70
N PRO A 73 8.74 -29.60 -6.06
CA PRO A 73 8.67 -30.10 -4.70
C PRO A 73 8.23 -29.03 -3.71
N VAL A 74 7.19 -29.32 -2.91
CA VAL A 74 6.64 -28.40 -1.89
C VAL A 74 7.68 -27.98 -0.85
N ALA A 75 8.65 -28.86 -0.57
CA ALA A 75 9.75 -28.58 0.36
C ALA A 75 10.89 -27.74 -0.24
N SER A 76 10.87 -27.46 -1.55
CA SER A 76 11.92 -26.68 -2.21
C SER A 76 11.89 -25.22 -1.74
N SER A 77 13.07 -24.58 -1.71
CA SER A 77 13.19 -23.16 -1.34
C SER A 77 12.38 -22.26 -2.28
N VAL A 78 12.32 -22.60 -3.57
CA VAL A 78 11.51 -21.88 -4.57
C VAL A 78 10.02 -21.97 -4.22
N HIS A 79 9.49 -23.17 -3.96
CA HIS A 79 8.08 -23.32 -3.59
C HIS A 79 7.75 -22.56 -2.31
N VAL A 80 8.56 -22.75 -1.26
CA VAL A 80 8.35 -22.13 0.05
C VAL A 80 8.47 -20.60 0.00
N GLY A 81 9.41 -20.08 -0.79
CA GLY A 81 9.63 -18.65 -1.01
C GLY A 81 8.47 -18.02 -1.76
N THR A 82 8.19 -18.49 -2.97
CA THR A 82 7.13 -17.93 -3.84
C THR A 82 5.75 -18.01 -3.20
N HIS A 83 5.42 -19.13 -2.53
CA HIS A 83 4.16 -19.24 -1.78
C HIS A 83 4.06 -18.17 -0.69
N TYR A 84 5.16 -17.96 0.06
CA TYR A 84 5.19 -17.00 1.14
C TYR A 84 5.08 -15.55 0.63
N GLU A 85 5.76 -15.22 -0.46
CA GLU A 85 5.66 -13.92 -1.12
C GLU A 85 4.21 -13.61 -1.54
N TYR A 86 3.50 -14.56 -2.17
CA TYR A 86 2.09 -14.38 -2.53
C TYR A 86 1.17 -14.29 -1.31
N THR A 87 1.49 -15.03 -0.24
CA THR A 87 0.76 -14.92 1.03
C THR A 87 0.88 -13.51 1.61
N VAL A 88 2.10 -12.97 1.64
CA VAL A 88 2.39 -11.61 2.11
C VAL A 88 1.71 -10.56 1.22
N LEU A 89 1.83 -10.68 -0.10
CA LEU A 89 1.18 -9.81 -1.08
C LEU A 89 -0.33 -9.74 -0.82
N LYS A 90 -1.00 -10.90 -0.72
CA LYS A 90 -2.44 -10.98 -0.42
C LYS A 90 -2.78 -10.39 0.95
N THR A 91 -1.96 -10.68 1.96
CA THR A 91 -2.20 -10.24 3.34
C THR A 91 -2.12 -8.71 3.46
N LEU A 92 -1.12 -8.09 2.84
CA LEU A 92 -0.88 -6.66 2.97
C LEU A 92 -1.94 -5.80 2.26
N ARG A 93 -2.72 -6.37 1.32
CA ARG A 93 -3.92 -5.71 0.78
C ARG A 93 -4.93 -5.35 1.88
N ARG A 94 -4.99 -6.10 2.99
CA ARG A 94 -5.88 -5.81 4.14
C ARG A 94 -5.56 -4.49 4.84
N TYR A 95 -4.38 -3.92 4.59
CA TYR A 95 -3.87 -2.70 5.21
C TYR A 95 -3.59 -1.60 4.18
N ALA A 96 -4.31 -1.60 3.05
CA ALA A 96 -4.18 -0.63 1.96
C ALA A 96 -2.82 -0.60 1.25
N LEU A 97 -2.14 -1.76 1.15
CA LEU A 97 -0.98 -1.91 0.28
C LEU A 97 -1.39 -2.53 -1.05
N SER A 98 -1.04 -1.87 -2.15
CA SER A 98 -1.09 -2.43 -3.50
C SER A 98 0.33 -2.81 -3.92
N LEU A 99 0.61 -4.11 -4.00
CA LEU A 99 1.95 -4.63 -4.24
C LEU A 99 1.97 -5.55 -5.47
N ASP A 100 3.06 -5.46 -6.22
CA ASP A 100 3.42 -6.32 -7.33
C ASP A 100 4.60 -7.19 -6.93
N ARG A 101 4.53 -8.48 -7.24
CA ARG A 101 5.65 -9.40 -7.04
C ARG A 101 6.69 -9.18 -8.13
N ILE A 102 7.94 -8.93 -7.74
CA ILE A 102 9.10 -8.85 -8.65
C ILE A 102 10.21 -9.84 -8.29
N GLY A 103 10.05 -10.59 -7.18
CA GLY A 103 11.01 -11.56 -6.69
C GLY A 103 11.37 -12.63 -7.72
N GLY A 104 12.67 -12.89 -7.86
CA GLY A 104 13.20 -13.73 -8.93
C GLY A 104 14.72 -13.66 -9.03
N ARG A 105 15.25 -14.10 -10.17
CA ARG A 105 16.68 -13.94 -10.44
C ARG A 105 16.97 -12.46 -10.66
N ASP A 106 18.01 -11.93 -10.01
CA ASP A 106 18.48 -10.55 -10.14
C ASP A 106 17.51 -9.46 -9.63
N ASP A 107 16.65 -9.81 -8.66
CA ASP A 107 15.68 -8.89 -8.04
C ASP A 107 16.28 -7.89 -7.03
N ALA A 108 17.62 -7.84 -6.91
CA ALA A 108 18.36 -7.03 -5.96
C ALA A 108 17.94 -7.21 -4.48
N GLY A 109 17.27 -8.33 -4.15
CA GLY A 109 16.73 -8.62 -2.83
C GLY A 109 15.39 -7.96 -2.52
N ILE A 110 14.67 -7.46 -3.53
CA ILE A 110 13.32 -6.92 -3.42
C ILE A 110 12.34 -7.97 -3.96
N ASP A 111 11.50 -8.51 -3.10
CA ASP A 111 10.55 -9.55 -3.49
C ASP A 111 9.23 -8.95 -4.00
N LEU A 112 8.74 -7.90 -3.34
CA LEU A 112 7.54 -7.15 -3.75
C LEU A 112 7.81 -5.65 -3.78
N VAL A 113 7.08 -4.94 -4.62
CA VAL A 113 7.19 -3.48 -4.76
C VAL A 113 5.80 -2.89 -4.98
N GLY A 114 5.54 -1.69 -4.47
CA GLY A 114 4.20 -1.13 -4.61
C GLY A 114 3.95 0.15 -3.85
N THR A 115 2.70 0.43 -3.55
CA THR A 115 2.27 1.65 -2.86
C THR A 115 1.48 1.35 -1.60
N TRP A 116 1.64 2.19 -0.58
CA TRP A 116 0.84 2.16 0.65
C TRP A 116 -0.05 3.39 0.72
N HIS A 117 -1.35 3.16 0.66
CA HIS A 117 -2.38 4.18 0.65
C HIS A 117 -2.94 4.36 2.06
N LEU A 118 -2.19 5.08 2.89
CA LEU A 118 -2.62 5.39 4.25
C LEU A 118 -3.78 6.40 4.23
N PRO A 119 -4.75 6.27 5.15
CA PRO A 119 -5.85 7.23 5.25
C PRO A 119 -5.36 8.67 5.36
N GLU A 120 -6.12 9.60 4.80
CA GLU A 120 -5.82 11.04 4.69
C GLU A 120 -4.67 11.36 3.71
N ARG A 121 -3.85 10.37 3.34
CA ARG A 121 -2.72 10.52 2.41
C ARG A 121 -2.95 9.86 1.06
N GLU A 122 -3.99 9.02 0.93
CA GLU A 122 -4.19 8.18 -0.24
C GLU A 122 -4.33 8.97 -1.55
N ARG A 123 -4.78 10.22 -1.46
CA ARG A 123 -5.01 11.11 -2.62
C ARG A 123 -3.79 11.96 -2.98
N GLU A 124 -2.96 12.28 -1.99
CA GLU A 124 -1.87 13.22 -2.19
C GLU A 124 -0.60 12.47 -2.59
N ARG A 125 -0.15 11.54 -1.74
CA ARG A 125 1.14 10.85 -1.88
C ARG A 125 1.11 9.49 -1.20
N ALA A 126 0.66 8.47 -1.93
CA ALA A 126 0.83 7.09 -1.50
C ALA A 126 2.33 6.76 -1.35
N LEU A 127 2.72 6.23 -0.20
CA LEU A 127 4.13 5.88 0.08
C LEU A 127 4.60 4.82 -0.91
N ARG A 128 5.85 4.91 -1.34
CA ARG A 128 6.50 3.86 -2.12
C ARG A 128 6.96 2.77 -1.17
N VAL A 129 6.77 1.51 -1.54
CA VAL A 129 7.07 0.37 -0.67
C VAL A 129 7.98 -0.59 -1.39
N LEU A 130 9.08 -0.95 -0.75
CA LEU A 130 9.95 -2.06 -1.12
C LEU A 130 9.78 -3.15 -0.06
N VAL A 131 9.44 -4.36 -0.46
CA VAL A 131 9.20 -5.47 0.47
C VAL A 131 10.21 -6.57 0.23
N GLN A 132 10.84 -7.02 1.30
CA GLN A 132 11.66 -8.22 1.33
C GLN A 132 11.00 -9.28 2.20
N CYS A 133 10.77 -10.46 1.65
CA CYS A 133 10.16 -11.62 2.27
C CYS A 133 11.23 -12.64 2.67
N LYS A 134 11.34 -12.96 3.97
CA LYS A 134 12.25 -13.98 4.48
C LYS A 134 11.51 -15.11 5.20
N SER A 135 11.25 -16.17 4.44
CA SER A 135 10.54 -17.39 4.86
C SER A 135 11.45 -18.45 5.51
N LEU A 136 12.34 -18.04 6.42
CA LEU A 136 13.32 -18.95 7.03
C LEU A 136 12.72 -19.79 8.17
N LYS A 137 13.20 -21.03 8.32
CA LYS A 137 12.86 -21.87 9.49
C LYS A 137 13.55 -21.37 10.76
N ALA A 138 14.79 -20.89 10.62
CA ALA A 138 15.61 -20.36 11.72
C ALA A 138 15.23 -18.91 12.07
N LYS A 139 15.76 -18.43 13.20
CA LYS A 139 15.64 -17.01 13.59
C LYS A 139 16.35 -16.13 12.58
N VAL A 140 15.78 -14.96 12.32
CA VAL A 140 16.34 -13.98 11.40
C VAL A 140 17.29 -13.04 12.16
N GLY A 141 18.53 -12.93 11.64
CA GLY A 141 19.59 -12.11 12.23
C GLY A 141 19.56 -10.65 11.74
N PRO A 142 20.37 -9.75 12.32
CA PRO A 142 20.40 -8.33 11.94
C PRO A 142 20.97 -8.05 10.54
N ASN A 143 21.59 -9.03 9.87
CA ASN A 143 22.12 -8.86 8.52
C ASN A 143 21.04 -8.51 7.50
N VAL A 144 19.83 -9.07 7.64
CA VAL A 144 18.74 -8.84 6.68
C VAL A 144 18.26 -7.39 6.66
N VAL A 145 18.41 -6.66 7.77
CA VAL A 145 18.08 -5.22 7.81
C VAL A 145 19.05 -4.45 6.91
N ARG A 146 20.35 -4.77 6.98
CA ARG A 146 21.38 -4.15 6.12
C ARG A 146 21.23 -4.55 4.66
N GLU A 147 20.82 -5.80 4.40
CA GLU A 147 20.47 -6.26 3.06
C GLU A 147 19.31 -5.43 2.50
N LEU A 148 18.25 -5.23 3.29
CA LEU A 148 17.11 -4.39 2.90
C LEU A 148 17.53 -2.92 2.69
N GLU A 149 18.40 -2.34 3.51
CA GLU A 149 18.92 -0.98 3.28
C GLU A 149 19.61 -0.86 1.92
N GLY A 150 20.32 -1.90 1.49
CA GLY A 150 20.96 -1.97 0.17
C GLY A 150 19.97 -1.91 -1.00
N THR A 151 18.70 -2.25 -0.78
CA THR A 151 17.67 -2.27 -1.83
C THR A 151 17.22 -0.86 -2.25
N PHE A 152 17.31 0.15 -1.38
CA PHE A 152 16.84 1.50 -1.68
C PHE A 152 17.53 2.12 -2.89
N ARG A 153 18.84 1.85 -3.06
CA ARG A 153 19.61 2.31 -4.23
C ARG A 153 19.24 1.57 -5.51
N GLN A 154 18.78 0.33 -5.37
CA GLN A 154 18.44 -0.57 -6.47
C GLN A 154 16.94 -0.55 -6.79
N ALA A 155 16.13 0.22 -6.05
CA ALA A 155 14.70 0.31 -6.23
C ALA A 155 14.32 0.59 -7.70
N PRO A 156 13.21 0.04 -8.21
CA PRO A 156 12.77 0.31 -9.58
C PRO A 156 12.47 1.80 -9.83
N VAL A 157 12.41 2.18 -11.11
CA VAL A 157 12.02 3.54 -11.53
C VAL A 157 10.61 3.84 -10.98
N GLY A 158 10.43 4.99 -10.33
CA GLY A 158 9.18 5.37 -9.66
C GLY A 158 9.15 5.07 -8.15
N TRP A 159 10.10 4.28 -7.64
CA TRP A 159 10.27 3.96 -6.21
C TRP A 159 11.53 4.56 -5.57
N ARG A 160 12.38 5.25 -6.36
CA ARG A 160 13.51 6.03 -5.83
C ARG A 160 13.05 7.43 -5.44
N THR A 161 12.28 7.53 -4.36
CA THR A 161 11.76 8.82 -3.87
C THR A 161 12.14 9.05 -2.41
N GLY A 162 11.95 10.28 -1.91
CA GLY A 162 12.09 10.58 -0.48
C GLY A 162 10.97 9.99 0.39
N GLU A 163 9.96 9.38 -0.23
CA GLU A 163 8.76 8.83 0.41
C GLU A 163 8.68 7.32 0.22
N THR A 164 9.84 6.66 0.19
CA THR A 164 9.97 5.22 0.07
C THR A 164 10.23 4.59 1.41
N VAL A 165 9.49 3.54 1.75
CA VAL A 165 9.67 2.72 2.95
C VAL A 165 10.16 1.32 2.56
N GLY A 166 11.01 0.74 3.39
CA GLY A 166 11.43 -0.65 3.29
C GLY A 166 10.68 -1.49 4.31
N VAL A 167 10.09 -2.60 3.88
CA VAL A 167 9.34 -3.52 4.75
C VAL A 167 9.99 -4.88 4.71
N LEU A 168 10.46 -5.35 5.87
CA LEU A 168 10.92 -6.72 6.02
C LEU A 168 9.82 -7.59 6.60
N VAL A 169 9.48 -8.67 5.92
CA VAL A 169 8.40 -9.57 6.32
C VAL A 169 8.94 -10.97 6.58
N SER A 170 8.66 -11.53 7.75
CA SER A 170 9.10 -12.88 8.14
C SER A 170 8.05 -13.59 9.00
N PRO A 171 7.94 -14.93 8.97
CA PRO A 171 7.06 -15.65 9.90
C PRO A 171 7.67 -15.77 11.30
N ARG A 172 8.82 -15.13 11.55
CA ARG A 172 9.51 -15.11 12.84
C ARG A 172 9.52 -13.70 13.40
N GLU A 173 9.29 -13.58 14.70
CA GLU A 173 9.38 -12.29 15.38
C GLU A 173 10.79 -11.69 15.28
N ALA A 174 10.86 -10.35 15.31
CA ALA A 174 12.12 -9.64 15.33
C ALA A 174 12.94 -10.07 16.56
N THR A 175 14.20 -10.43 16.36
CA THR A 175 15.14 -10.61 17.47
C THR A 175 15.54 -9.25 18.05
N LYS A 176 16.15 -9.23 19.26
CA LYS A 176 16.70 -7.98 19.82
C LYS A 176 17.69 -7.32 18.84
N GLY A 177 18.60 -8.10 18.24
CA GLY A 177 19.56 -7.58 17.27
C GLY A 177 18.89 -6.97 16.04
N VAL A 178 17.80 -7.57 15.55
CA VAL A 178 16.99 -7.00 14.45
C VAL A 178 16.37 -5.68 14.87
N ARG A 179 15.68 -5.63 16.02
CA ARG A 179 15.07 -4.39 16.54
C ARG A 179 16.09 -3.27 16.73
N ASP A 180 17.24 -3.59 17.32
CA ASP A 180 18.31 -2.63 17.56
C ASP A 180 18.90 -2.11 16.24
N THR A 181 18.97 -2.95 15.20
CA THR A 181 19.48 -2.55 13.88
C THR A 181 18.45 -1.73 13.11
N LEU A 182 17.17 -2.14 13.14
CA LEU A 182 16.05 -1.39 12.58
C LEU A 182 16.00 0.04 13.15
N ALA A 183 16.09 0.17 14.47
CA ALA A 183 16.03 1.45 15.17
C ALA A 183 17.19 2.40 14.83
N ARG A 184 18.37 1.87 14.50
CA ARG A 184 19.56 2.67 14.13
C ARG A 184 19.62 3.02 12.64
N SER A 185 18.81 2.39 11.81
CA SER A 185 18.83 2.63 10.38
C SER A 185 18.51 4.10 10.07
N THR A 186 19.20 4.64 9.06
CA THR A 186 18.91 5.96 8.51
C THR A 186 17.79 5.90 7.47
N TYR A 187 17.36 4.71 7.06
CA TYR A 187 16.25 4.51 6.14
C TYR A 187 14.93 4.32 6.91
N PRO A 188 13.79 4.72 6.35
CA PRO A 188 12.47 4.46 6.92
C PRO A 188 12.11 2.98 6.75
N LEU A 189 12.18 2.22 7.84
CA LEU A 189 12.08 0.77 7.80
C LEU A 189 10.97 0.24 8.70
N PHE A 190 10.36 -0.85 8.24
CA PHE A 190 9.36 -1.63 8.94
C PHE A 190 9.81 -3.08 9.07
N TRP A 191 9.39 -3.69 10.17
CA TRP A 191 9.40 -5.13 10.38
C TRP A 191 7.97 -5.62 10.58
N MET A 192 7.56 -6.62 9.81
CA MET A 192 6.26 -7.27 9.97
C MET A 192 6.45 -8.77 10.17
N THR A 193 5.83 -9.31 11.21
CA THR A 193 5.76 -10.75 11.42
C THR A 193 4.43 -11.27 10.89
N ILE A 194 4.46 -11.89 9.71
CA ILE A 194 3.28 -12.45 9.06
C ILE A 194 3.46 -13.96 8.99
N GLU A 195 2.55 -14.70 9.61
CA GLU A 195 2.56 -16.15 9.59
C GLU A 195 2.25 -16.70 8.19
N ARG A 196 2.51 -17.99 7.97
CA ARG A 196 2.35 -18.63 6.65
C ARG A 196 0.90 -18.73 6.20
N ASP A 197 -0.05 -18.52 7.10
CA ASP A 197 -1.48 -18.42 6.86
C ASP A 197 -1.94 -16.98 6.56
N GLY A 198 -1.03 -15.99 6.65
CA GLY A 198 -1.34 -14.58 6.47
C GLY A 198 -1.70 -13.83 7.75
N THR A 199 -1.64 -14.46 8.92
CA THR A 199 -1.93 -13.80 10.21
C THR A 199 -0.81 -12.82 10.59
N LEU A 200 -1.14 -11.55 10.82
CA LEU A 200 -0.18 -10.56 11.31
C LEU A 200 0.00 -10.71 12.83
N LYS A 201 1.25 -10.89 13.29
CA LYS A 201 1.60 -11.12 14.69
C LYS A 201 2.42 -10.01 15.33
N GLN A 202 3.07 -9.18 14.54
CA GLN A 202 3.89 -8.06 15.02
C GLN A 202 4.11 -7.08 13.88
N ALA A 203 4.04 -5.79 14.17
CA ALA A 203 4.51 -4.73 13.29
C ALA A 203 5.34 -3.74 14.10
N LEU A 204 6.51 -3.39 13.58
CA LEU A 204 7.46 -2.44 14.19
C LEU A 204 7.98 -1.52 13.09
N TRP A 205 8.35 -0.31 13.44
CA TRP A 205 9.02 0.63 12.54
C TRP A 205 9.99 1.52 13.32
N ASN A 206 10.87 2.22 12.61
CA ASN A 206 11.83 3.13 13.22
C ASN A 206 11.40 4.60 13.11
N ALA A 207 12.09 5.48 13.83
CA ALA A 207 11.81 6.93 13.83
C ALA A 207 11.88 7.56 12.42
N ARG A 208 12.71 7.02 11.52
CA ARG A 208 12.79 7.49 10.12
C ARG A 208 11.50 7.23 9.35
N ALA A 209 10.80 6.14 9.64
CA ALA A 209 9.49 5.90 9.08
C ALA A 209 8.48 6.93 9.61
N GLU A 210 8.51 7.27 10.90
CA GLU A 210 7.63 8.27 11.53
C GLU A 210 7.77 9.67 10.90
N GLU A 211 8.99 10.04 10.49
CA GLU A 211 9.27 11.30 9.78
C GLU A 211 8.54 11.42 8.43
N LEU A 212 8.05 10.32 7.84
CA LEU A 212 7.21 10.32 6.65
C LEU A 212 5.73 10.62 6.94
N GLY A 213 5.41 10.96 8.19
CA GLY A 213 4.06 11.36 8.59
C GLY A 213 3.11 10.17 8.78
N ILE A 214 3.66 9.01 9.17
CA ILE A 214 2.90 7.83 9.60
C ILE A 214 2.57 7.85 11.10
N GLY A 215 2.74 8.98 11.79
CA GLY A 215 2.50 9.10 13.24
C GLY A 215 1.17 8.53 13.75
N PRO A 216 0.05 8.64 13.00
CA PRO A 216 -1.22 8.01 13.40
C PRO A 216 -1.25 6.47 13.27
N LEU A 217 -0.26 5.86 12.61
CA LEU A 217 -0.18 4.41 12.47
C LEU A 217 0.03 3.76 13.84
N GLY A 218 -0.84 2.79 14.15
CA GLY A 218 -0.81 2.04 15.40
C GLY A 218 -0.87 0.54 15.17
N VAL A 219 -0.66 -0.22 16.26
CA VAL A 219 -0.84 -1.68 16.29
C VAL A 219 -1.77 -2.03 17.44
N GLU A 220 -2.86 -2.70 17.14
CA GLU A 220 -3.82 -3.18 18.14
C GLU A 220 -3.91 -4.70 18.14
N THR A 221 -4.30 -5.27 19.27
CA THR A 221 -4.58 -6.71 19.37
C THR A 221 -6.06 -6.97 19.18
N ARG A 222 -6.40 -7.86 18.25
CA ARG A 222 -7.76 -8.38 18.06
C ARG A 222 -7.80 -9.85 18.48
N TYR A 223 -8.84 -10.21 19.23
CA TYR A 223 -9.10 -11.59 19.65
C TYR A 223 -10.21 -12.15 18.78
N GLY A 224 -9.91 -13.22 18.04
CA GLY A 224 -10.89 -13.97 17.26
C GLY A 224 -11.32 -15.24 18.00
N THR A 225 -12.60 -15.58 17.89
CA THR A 225 -13.13 -16.89 18.26
C THR A 225 -13.32 -17.68 16.96
N THR A 226 -12.54 -18.74 16.75
CA THR A 226 -12.70 -19.61 15.57
C THR A 226 -13.78 -20.64 15.88
N GLU A 227 -14.89 -20.67 15.13
CA GLU A 227 -16.01 -21.60 15.34
C GLU A 227 -15.64 -23.06 14.98
N ASP A 228 -14.52 -23.31 14.27
CA ASP A 228 -14.16 -24.61 13.69
C ASP A 228 -12.98 -25.36 14.36
N ALA A 229 -12.60 -25.01 15.59
CA ALA A 229 -11.62 -25.79 16.35
C ALA A 229 -12.29 -26.45 17.55
N GLU A 230 -12.18 -27.78 17.67
CA GLU A 230 -12.62 -28.59 18.83
C GLU A 230 -11.89 -28.26 20.15
N SER A 231 -11.33 -27.06 20.28
CA SER A 231 -10.80 -26.48 21.50
C SER A 231 -10.82 -24.97 21.29
N GLY A 232 -11.46 -24.22 22.19
CA GLY A 232 -11.63 -22.76 22.14
C GLY A 232 -10.33 -21.95 22.14
N SER A 233 -9.51 -22.13 21.11
CA SER A 233 -8.26 -21.44 20.89
C SER A 233 -8.59 -20.02 20.47
N ILE A 234 -8.42 -19.08 21.41
CA ILE A 234 -8.49 -17.65 21.14
C ILE A 234 -7.33 -17.31 20.21
N THR A 235 -7.63 -16.98 18.96
CA THR A 235 -6.61 -16.54 18.01
C THR A 235 -6.29 -15.08 18.29
N LYS A 236 -5.07 -14.82 18.78
CA LYS A 236 -4.54 -13.47 18.96
C LYS A 236 -3.92 -13.02 17.63
N GLU A 237 -4.54 -12.04 16.96
CA GLU A 237 -4.01 -11.37 15.77
C GLU A 237 -3.66 -9.93 16.13
N MET A 238 -2.59 -9.39 15.54
CA MET A 238 -2.30 -7.95 15.56
C MET A 238 -2.86 -7.31 14.30
N ILE A 239 -3.44 -6.13 14.42
CA ILE A 239 -3.95 -5.34 13.30
C ILE A 239 -3.24 -3.99 13.24
N LEU A 240 -3.02 -3.49 12.03
CA LEU A 240 -2.60 -2.11 11.83
C LEU A 240 -3.82 -1.20 11.88
N THR A 241 -3.67 -0.07 12.57
CA THR A 241 -4.71 0.95 12.72
C THR A 241 -4.19 2.31 12.29
N TRP A 242 -5.07 3.20 11.88
CA TRP A 242 -4.78 4.61 11.64
C TRP A 242 -5.62 5.45 12.58
N ASP A 243 -4.95 6.19 13.47
CA ASP A 243 -5.56 7.00 14.52
C ASP A 243 -6.59 6.23 15.38
N GLY A 244 -6.22 5.00 15.74
CA GLY A 244 -7.08 4.06 16.48
C GLY A 244 -8.26 3.47 15.69
N CYS A 245 -8.35 3.75 14.39
CA CYS A 245 -9.37 3.20 13.51
C CYS A 245 -8.80 2.10 12.59
N ASP A 246 -9.65 1.19 12.13
CA ASP A 246 -9.27 0.20 11.14
C ASP A 246 -8.83 0.88 9.83
N ILE A 247 -7.67 0.48 9.30
CA ILE A 247 -7.26 0.86 7.95
C ILE A 247 -8.21 0.15 6.95
N PRO A 248 -8.76 0.87 5.95
CA PRO A 248 -9.54 0.22 4.89
C PRO A 248 -8.67 -0.78 4.12
N ASP A 249 -9.27 -1.83 3.59
CA ASP A 249 -8.56 -2.69 2.64
C ASP A 249 -8.31 -1.96 1.31
N MET A 250 -7.38 -2.50 0.52
CA MET A 250 -6.98 -1.91 -0.75
C MET A 250 -8.12 -1.88 -1.77
N ASP A 251 -9.06 -2.83 -1.73
CA ASP A 251 -10.20 -2.87 -2.65
C ASP A 251 -11.11 -1.65 -2.43
N ARG A 252 -11.38 -1.31 -1.16
CA ARG A 252 -12.12 -0.10 -0.79
C ARG A 252 -11.37 1.17 -1.17
N VAL A 253 -10.05 1.17 -1.00
CA VAL A 253 -9.22 2.32 -1.40
C VAL A 253 -9.26 2.51 -2.92
N GLU A 254 -9.07 1.45 -3.71
CA GLU A 254 -9.15 1.49 -5.18
C GLU A 254 -10.50 2.07 -5.65
N GLN A 255 -11.61 1.63 -5.05
CA GLN A 255 -12.94 2.19 -5.33
C GLN A 255 -13.00 3.69 -5.04
N ASN A 256 -12.54 4.13 -3.87
CA ASN A 256 -12.53 5.55 -3.50
C ASN A 256 -11.69 6.40 -4.47
N LEU A 257 -10.56 5.86 -4.96
CA LEU A 257 -9.71 6.54 -5.95
C LEU A 257 -10.42 6.65 -7.31
N VAL A 258 -11.10 5.60 -7.76
CA VAL A 258 -11.88 5.61 -9.00
C VAL A 258 -13.04 6.62 -8.91
N GLU A 259 -13.85 6.55 -7.85
CA GLU A 259 -14.96 7.49 -7.62
C GLU A 259 -14.46 8.94 -7.61
N PHE A 260 -13.32 9.19 -6.97
CA PHE A 260 -12.72 10.51 -6.95
C PHE A 260 -12.27 10.96 -8.35
N ALA A 261 -11.62 10.09 -9.12
CA ALA A 261 -11.17 10.40 -10.48
C ALA A 261 -12.36 10.74 -11.40
N GLU A 262 -13.47 10.03 -11.28
CA GLU A 262 -14.72 10.33 -11.99
C GLU A 262 -15.28 11.70 -11.60
N GLN A 263 -15.36 11.99 -10.31
CA GLN A 263 -15.82 13.30 -9.84
C GLN A 263 -14.87 14.44 -10.24
N TRP A 264 -13.56 14.16 -10.32
CA TRP A 264 -12.56 15.11 -10.79
C TRP A 264 -12.81 15.46 -12.26
N VAL A 265 -13.10 14.47 -13.12
CA VAL A 265 -13.45 14.72 -14.52
C VAL A 265 -14.78 15.46 -14.63
N ALA A 266 -15.79 15.04 -13.87
CA ALA A 266 -17.10 15.68 -13.85
C ALA A 266 -17.05 17.16 -13.43
N PHE A 267 -16.09 17.55 -12.56
CA PHE A 267 -15.86 18.95 -12.20
C PHE A 267 -15.55 19.84 -13.41
N TRP A 268 -14.95 19.29 -14.47
CA TRP A 268 -14.69 20.02 -15.71
C TRP A 268 -15.92 20.16 -16.60
N GLY A 269 -16.96 19.34 -16.39
CA GLY A 269 -18.24 19.43 -17.12
C GLY A 269 -18.15 18.95 -18.57
N MET A 270 -17.24 18.02 -18.85
CA MET A 270 -17.01 17.45 -20.17
C MET A 270 -17.15 15.93 -20.09
N ASP A 271 -17.75 15.34 -21.13
CA ASP A 271 -17.71 13.90 -21.34
C ASP A 271 -16.45 13.57 -22.15
N LEU A 272 -15.53 12.81 -21.55
CA LEU A 272 -14.17 12.61 -22.06
C LEU A 272 -13.83 11.12 -22.08
N SER A 273 -13.27 10.66 -23.21
CA SER A 273 -12.63 9.35 -23.29
C SER A 273 -11.37 9.27 -22.41
N GLU A 274 -10.86 8.07 -22.12
CA GLU A 274 -9.65 7.89 -21.29
C GLU A 274 -8.43 8.68 -21.80
N ILE A 275 -8.24 8.73 -23.12
CA ILE A 275 -7.15 9.51 -23.74
C ILE A 275 -7.35 11.00 -23.44
N GLN A 276 -8.56 11.51 -23.63
CA GLN A 276 -8.89 12.92 -23.41
C GLN A 276 -8.82 13.32 -21.94
N LYS A 277 -9.11 12.41 -20.99
CA LYS A 277 -8.89 12.64 -19.56
C LYS A 277 -7.41 12.89 -19.26
N GLY A 278 -6.51 12.15 -19.90
CA GLY A 278 -5.06 12.37 -19.81
C GLY A 278 -4.65 13.74 -20.37
N GLU A 279 -5.22 14.14 -21.51
CA GLU A 279 -4.98 15.46 -22.11
C GLU A 279 -5.50 16.62 -21.27
N LEU A 280 -6.64 16.43 -20.61
CA LEU A 280 -7.20 17.38 -19.65
C LEU A 280 -6.26 17.56 -18.45
N LEU A 281 -5.70 16.48 -17.92
CA LEU A 281 -4.72 16.55 -16.83
C LEU A 281 -3.47 17.33 -17.26
N ASP A 282 -2.92 17.07 -18.45
CA ASP A 282 -1.79 17.83 -19.00
C ASP A 282 -2.11 19.33 -19.13
N ALA A 283 -3.31 19.66 -19.62
CA ALA A 283 -3.75 21.04 -19.78
C ALA A 283 -3.88 21.73 -18.42
N ALA A 284 -4.44 21.04 -17.43
CA ALA A 284 -4.57 21.52 -16.07
C ALA A 284 -3.21 21.79 -15.42
N GLU A 285 -2.26 20.86 -15.53
CA GLU A 285 -0.90 21.01 -15.00
C GLU A 285 -0.10 22.13 -15.68
N ARG A 286 -0.37 22.42 -16.96
CA ARG A 286 0.30 23.49 -17.72
C ARG A 286 -0.23 24.88 -17.40
N VAL A 287 -1.55 25.02 -17.26
CA VAL A 287 -2.22 26.32 -17.18
C VAL A 287 -2.30 26.82 -15.74
N LEU A 288 -2.41 25.92 -14.77
CA LEU A 288 -2.50 26.28 -13.36
C LEU A 288 -1.09 26.56 -12.79
N PRO A 289 -0.95 27.49 -11.81
CA PRO A 289 0.36 27.89 -11.27
C PRO A 289 1.13 26.76 -10.57
N TYR A 290 2.37 27.01 -10.12
CA TYR A 290 3.15 26.02 -9.37
C TYR A 290 2.49 25.73 -8.00
N ASP A 291 2.48 24.44 -7.60
CA ASP A 291 1.89 23.88 -6.35
C ASP A 291 0.38 23.52 -6.37
N VAL A 292 -0.15 23.18 -7.54
CA VAL A 292 -1.59 22.99 -7.77
C VAL A 292 -2.05 21.53 -7.61
N SER A 293 -1.17 20.60 -7.22
CA SER A 293 -1.60 19.21 -6.97
C SER A 293 -2.67 19.15 -5.86
N SER A 294 -2.51 19.91 -4.78
CA SER A 294 -3.51 19.99 -3.71
C SER A 294 -4.79 20.71 -4.15
N GLN A 295 -4.70 21.79 -4.93
CA GLN A 295 -5.87 22.53 -5.44
C GLN A 295 -6.66 21.73 -6.48
N LEU A 296 -5.97 20.98 -7.34
CA LEU A 296 -6.58 20.07 -8.31
C LEU A 296 -7.29 18.91 -7.63
N LEU A 297 -6.66 18.32 -6.61
CA LEU A 297 -7.29 17.27 -5.81
C LEU A 297 -8.47 17.83 -5.01
N ASN A 298 -8.34 19.01 -4.42
CA ASN A 298 -9.41 19.63 -3.63
C ASN A 298 -10.48 20.32 -4.50
N ARG A 299 -10.30 20.37 -5.83
CA ARG A 299 -11.21 21.00 -6.80
C ARG A 299 -11.53 22.46 -6.46
N THR A 300 -10.55 23.19 -5.94
CA THR A 300 -10.69 24.60 -5.52
C THR A 300 -10.27 25.60 -6.62
N VAL A 301 -10.38 25.21 -7.88
CA VAL A 301 -9.92 26.01 -9.04
C VAL A 301 -10.93 27.13 -9.34
N SER A 302 -10.44 28.35 -9.61
CA SER A 302 -11.30 29.48 -9.94
C SER A 302 -12.02 29.27 -11.28
N ASP A 303 -13.21 29.86 -11.46
CA ASP A 303 -13.95 29.77 -12.74
C ASP A 303 -13.14 30.33 -13.92
N ALA A 304 -12.31 31.34 -13.68
CA ALA A 304 -11.44 31.91 -14.70
C ALA A 304 -10.37 30.90 -15.14
N ASP A 305 -9.72 30.23 -14.19
CA ASP A 305 -8.70 29.24 -14.50
C ASP A 305 -9.30 27.96 -15.09
N ARG A 306 -10.49 27.57 -14.63
CA ARG A 306 -11.25 26.47 -15.22
C ARG A 306 -11.50 26.71 -16.72
N LYS A 307 -11.95 27.92 -17.08
CA LYS A 307 -12.16 28.31 -18.48
C LYS A 307 -10.87 28.26 -19.29
N LYS A 308 -9.75 28.73 -18.74
CA LYS A 308 -8.43 28.68 -19.42
C LYS A 308 -8.00 27.25 -19.70
N VAL A 309 -8.16 26.33 -18.75
CA VAL A 309 -7.79 24.91 -18.94
C VAL A 309 -8.68 24.26 -20.00
N ILE A 310 -9.99 24.49 -19.97
CA ILE A 310 -10.92 23.97 -20.98
C ILE A 310 -10.55 24.49 -22.37
N GLN A 311 -10.23 25.78 -22.49
CA GLN A 311 -9.78 26.37 -23.75
C GLN A 311 -8.49 25.71 -24.26
N ALA A 312 -7.49 25.56 -23.38
CA ALA A 312 -6.22 24.92 -23.75
C ALA A 312 -6.40 23.45 -24.18
N LEU A 313 -7.34 22.73 -23.57
CA LEU A 313 -7.71 21.38 -23.99
C LEU A 313 -8.34 21.38 -25.38
N GLN A 314 -9.31 22.25 -25.64
CA GLN A 314 -9.99 22.35 -26.93
C GLN A 314 -9.01 22.67 -28.06
N GLU A 315 -8.09 23.62 -27.84
CA GLU A 315 -7.03 23.96 -28.80
C GLU A 315 -6.15 22.74 -29.10
N ARG A 316 -5.79 21.95 -28.08
CA ARG A 316 -4.99 20.74 -28.25
C ARG A 316 -5.72 19.63 -29.00
N LEU A 317 -7.02 19.45 -28.74
CA LEU A 317 -7.84 18.46 -29.45
C LEU A 317 -8.05 18.83 -30.93
N GLN A 318 -8.11 20.13 -31.26
CA GLN A 318 -8.20 20.59 -32.65
C GLN A 318 -6.89 20.46 -33.44
N GLN A 319 -5.74 20.47 -32.74
CA GLN A 319 -4.41 20.34 -33.35
C GLN A 319 -3.97 18.88 -33.56
N GLN A 320 -4.69 17.90 -33.01
CA GLN A 320 -4.40 16.49 -33.30
C GLN A 320 -4.81 16.18 -34.74
N PRO A 321 -3.89 15.75 -35.62
CA PRO A 321 -4.25 15.35 -36.97
C PRO A 321 -5.24 14.19 -36.89
N ALA A 322 -6.29 14.24 -37.71
CA ALA A 322 -7.15 13.09 -37.93
C ALA A 322 -6.26 11.97 -38.47
N SER A 323 -5.88 11.03 -37.61
CA SER A 323 -5.16 9.84 -37.99
C SER A 323 -6.07 8.98 -38.85
N GLU A 324 -5.84 9.02 -40.16
CA GLU A 324 -6.35 8.07 -41.16
C GLU A 324 -5.79 6.65 -40.94
#